data_AF-A0A553FE89-F1
#
_entry.id   AF-A0A553FE89-F1
#
_cell.length_a   1.000
_cell.length_b   1.000
_cell.length_c   1.000
_cell.angle_alpha   90.00
_cell.angle_beta   90.00
_cell.angle_gamma   90.00
#
_symmetry.space_group_name_H-M   'P 1'
#
loop_
_entity.id
_entity.type
_entity.pdbx_description
1 polymer ?
#
loop_
_entity_poly.entity_id
_entity_poly.type
_entity_poly.pdbx_seq_one_letter_code
_entity_poly.pdbx_strand_id
1 'polypeptide(L)'
;MVWEDFLTKKKIDGDAFKQHEPELWTQWKGLYEQMHPKSFVAQKLYLINPVRRKYPLAVTDVSSQEVKKAAKPIVKVTQSKVKPKPVTSAKPKMASTKPIFKRPKSDE
;
A
#
# COMPACT_ATOMS: atom_id res chain seq x y z
N MET A 1 6.03 15.29 18.96
CA MET A 1 5.40 14.08 19.50
C MET A 1 6.28 12.92 19.10
N VAL A 2 6.69 12.05 20.03
CA VAL A 2 7.61 10.95 19.72
C VAL A 2 6.85 9.89 18.90
N TRP A 3 7.55 9.21 17.98
CA TRP A 3 6.96 8.17 17.13
C TRP A 3 6.24 7.08 17.93
N GLU A 4 6.81 6.69 19.07
CA GLU A 4 6.26 5.68 19.98
C GLU A 4 4.94 6.14 20.61
N ASP A 5 4.85 7.39 21.06
CA ASP A 5 3.60 7.97 21.57
C ASP A 5 2.46 7.91 20.55
N PHE A 6 2.80 8.10 19.27
CA PHE A 6 1.83 8.03 18.19
C PHE A 6 1.28 6.61 18.01
N LEU A 7 2.14 5.59 18.07
CA LEU A 7 1.72 4.19 17.96
C LEU A 7 0.80 3.80 19.12
N THR A 8 1.17 4.18 20.35
CA THR A 8 0.36 3.97 21.56
C THR A 8 -1.01 4.63 21.43
N LYS A 9 -1.06 5.88 20.96
CA LYS A 9 -2.32 6.60 20.70
C LYS A 9 -3.18 5.95 19.63
N LYS A 10 -2.57 5.22 18.68
CA LYS A 10 -3.27 4.45 17.65
C LYS A 10 -3.59 3.01 18.07
N LYS A 11 -3.26 2.61 19.30
CA LYS A 11 -3.40 1.24 19.82
C LYS A 11 -2.62 0.21 18.99
N ILE A 12 -1.46 0.62 18.49
CA ILE A 12 -0.53 -0.24 17.75
C ILE A 12 0.60 -0.61 18.69
N ASP A 13 0.94 -1.89 18.75
CA ASP A 13 2.15 -2.34 19.42
C ASP A 13 3.38 -2.04 18.54
N GLY A 14 4.26 -1.16 19.04
CA GLY A 14 5.46 -0.72 18.33
C GLY A 14 6.54 -1.80 18.24
N ASP A 15 6.64 -2.67 19.24
CA ASP A 15 7.63 -3.74 19.28
C ASP A 15 7.25 -4.86 18.32
N ALA A 16 5.99 -5.31 18.35
CA ALA A 16 5.47 -6.28 17.38
C ALA A 16 5.57 -5.75 15.94
N PHE A 17 5.26 -4.47 15.73
CA PHE A 17 5.35 -3.85 14.39
C PHE A 17 6.80 -3.83 13.88
N LYS A 18 7.77 -3.45 14.72
CA LYS A 18 9.19 -3.42 14.35
C LYS A 18 9.78 -4.81 14.10
N GLN A 19 9.34 -5.82 14.85
CA GLN A 19 9.82 -7.19 14.70
C GLN A 19 9.31 -7.85 13.41
N HIS A 20 8.05 -7.65 13.06
CA HIS A 20 7.49 -8.22 11.84
C HIS A 20 7.86 -7.46 10.57
N GLU A 21 7.90 -6.12 10.62
CA GLU A 21 8.13 -5.27 9.44
C GLU A 21 9.13 -4.12 9.76
N PRO A 22 10.42 -4.44 9.99
CA PRO A 22 11.43 -3.45 10.38
C PRO A 22 11.72 -2.39 9.30
N GLU A 23 11.63 -2.78 8.02
CA GLU A 23 11.80 -1.87 6.89
C GLU A 23 10.67 -0.82 6.85
N LEU A 24 9.43 -1.29 7.00
CA LEU A 24 8.24 -0.42 7.01
C LEU A 24 8.27 0.50 8.23
N TRP A 25 8.67 -0.01 9.40
CA TRP A 25 8.82 0.76 10.62
C TRP A 25 9.82 1.92 10.44
N THR A 26 10.99 1.65 9.86
CA THR A 26 12.04 2.66 9.65
C THR A 26 11.59 3.71 8.64
N GLN A 27 10.95 3.28 7.55
CA GLN A 27 10.44 4.17 6.53
C GLN A 27 9.31 5.05 7.08
N TRP A 28 8.42 4.50 7.90
CA TRP A 28 7.33 5.23 8.53
C TRP A 28 7.83 6.20 9.58
N LYS A 29 8.82 5.81 10.38
CA LYS A 29 9.47 6.70 11.35
C LYS A 29 10.08 7.91 10.63
N GLY A 30 10.83 7.70 9.55
CA GLY A 30 11.40 8.79 8.75
C GLY A 30 10.32 9.70 8.14
N LEU A 31 9.26 9.11 7.59
CA LEU A 31 8.12 9.89 7.06
C LEU A 31 7.41 10.70 8.15
N TYR A 32 7.25 10.12 9.34
CA TYR A 32 6.63 10.78 10.47
C TYR A 32 7.48 11.93 11.01
N GLU A 33 8.81 11.81 11.00
CA GLU A 33 9.72 12.91 11.35
C GLU A 33 9.66 14.06 10.34
N GLN A 34 9.36 13.76 9.07
CA GLN A 34 9.24 14.75 8.00
C GLN A 34 7.89 15.49 7.99
N MET A 35 6.83 14.97 8.61
CA MET A 35 5.50 15.58 8.52
C MET A 35 4.67 15.48 9.81
N HIS A 36 3.69 16.36 9.94
CA HIS A 36 2.81 16.33 11.10
C HIS A 36 1.99 15.02 11.20
N PRO A 37 1.75 14.45 12.41
CA PRO A 37 1.02 13.20 12.62
C PRO A 37 -0.31 13.08 11.87
N LYS A 38 -1.05 14.20 11.74
CA LYS A 38 -2.34 14.22 11.03
C LYS A 38 -2.18 13.96 9.53
N SER A 39 -1.16 14.56 8.91
CA SER A 39 -0.85 14.36 7.49
C SER A 39 -0.35 12.94 7.22
N PHE A 40 0.50 12.41 8.11
CA PHE A 40 0.98 11.03 8.03
C PHE A 40 -0.18 10.03 8.07
N VAL A 41 -1.10 10.20 9.02
CA VAL A 41 -2.30 9.35 9.13
C VAL A 41 -3.15 9.45 7.88
N ALA A 42 -3.37 10.65 7.33
CA ALA A 42 -4.18 10.81 6.13
C ALA A 42 -3.58 10.06 4.92
N GLN A 43 -2.26 10.12 4.75
CA GLN A 43 -1.57 9.46 3.64
C GLN A 43 -1.47 7.94 3.83
N LYS A 44 -1.33 7.46 5.06
CA LYS A 44 -1.07 6.04 5.38
C LYS A 44 -2.25 5.34 6.06
N LEU A 45 -3.43 5.95 6.08
CA LEU A 45 -4.63 5.42 6.74
C LEU A 45 -4.93 3.97 6.33
N TYR A 46 -4.85 3.69 5.04
CA TYR A 46 -5.11 2.38 4.45
C TYR A 46 -4.12 1.30 4.89
N LEU A 47 -2.90 1.69 5.32
CA LEU A 47 -1.89 0.77 5.85
C LEU A 47 -1.95 0.68 7.37
N ILE A 48 -2.21 1.80 8.04
CA ILE A 48 -2.36 1.88 9.49
C ILE A 48 -3.52 1.00 9.96
N ASN A 49 -4.64 0.96 9.23
CA ASN A 49 -5.81 0.16 9.62
C ASN A 49 -5.52 -1.35 9.68
N PRO A 50 -4.93 -1.99 8.65
CA PRO A 50 -4.41 -3.35 8.74
C PRO A 50 -3.39 -3.56 9.86
N VAL A 51 -2.44 -2.65 10.03
CA VAL A 51 -1.40 -2.74 11.08
C VAL A 51 -2.04 -2.75 12.47
N ARG A 52 -3.06 -1.93 12.72
CA ARG A 52 -3.85 -1.94 13.97
C ARG A 52 -4.56 -3.27 14.24
N ARG A 53 -4.96 -3.98 13.20
CA ARG A 53 -5.61 -5.31 13.33
C ARG A 53 -4.59 -6.42 13.53
N LYS A 54 -3.40 -6.29 12.93
CA LYS A 54 -2.31 -7.25 13.05
C LYS A 54 -1.60 -7.17 14.40
N TYR A 55 -1.36 -5.96 14.90
CA TYR A 55 -0.57 -5.70 16.11
C TYR A 55 -1.37 -4.83 17.08
N PRO A 56 -2.47 -5.35 17.66
CA PRO A 56 -3.22 -4.63 18.68
C PRO A 56 -2.38 -4.50 19.95
N LEU A 57 -2.35 -3.30 20.55
CA LEU A 57 -1.75 -3.07 21.86
C LEU A 57 -2.65 -3.65 22.96
N ALA A 58 -2.62 -4.97 23.14
CA ALA A 58 -3.24 -5.65 24.27
C ALA A 58 -2.22 -5.76 25.40
N VAL A 59 -2.62 -5.37 26.61
CA VAL A 59 -1.79 -5.33 27.81
C VAL A 59 -1.56 -6.75 28.32
N THR A 60 -0.77 -7.55 27.62
CA THR A 60 -0.28 -8.85 28.09
C THR A 60 1.04 -9.20 27.42
N ASP A 61 2.11 -9.01 28.18
CA ASP A 61 3.37 -9.77 28.26
C ASP A 61 3.80 -10.71 27.11
N VAL A 62 4.97 -10.39 26.56
CA VAL A 62 6.06 -11.28 26.08
C VAL A 62 5.67 -12.61 25.40
N SER A 63 5.56 -12.62 24.07
CA SER A 63 5.78 -13.83 23.24
C SER A 63 5.56 -13.50 21.76
N SER A 64 6.23 -14.09 20.78
CA SER A 64 7.30 -15.07 20.74
C SER A 64 7.48 -15.38 19.24
N GLN A 65 8.73 -15.25 18.77
CA GLN A 65 9.37 -16.20 17.85
C GLN A 65 8.96 -16.29 16.37
N GLU A 66 10.02 -16.21 15.56
CA GLU A 66 10.25 -16.90 14.27
C GLU A 66 9.03 -17.19 13.38
N VAL A 67 8.95 -16.46 12.26
CA VAL A 67 8.58 -17.11 10.99
C VAL A 67 9.74 -16.98 10.02
N LYS A 68 10.57 -18.01 10.08
CA LYS A 68 11.42 -18.50 9.01
C LYS A 68 10.73 -18.35 7.64
N LYS A 69 11.55 -18.11 6.63
CA LYS A 69 11.27 -18.33 5.20
C LYS A 69 10.19 -19.41 4.96
N ALA A 70 9.10 -19.09 4.28
CA ALA A 70 8.41 -20.03 3.38
C ALA A 70 7.28 -19.34 2.60
N ALA A 71 7.41 -19.44 1.27
CA ALA A 71 6.35 -19.59 0.29
C ALA A 71 4.99 -18.92 0.58
N LYS A 72 4.74 -17.84 -0.16
CA LYS A 72 3.38 -17.43 -0.56
C LYS A 72 2.62 -18.69 -1.02
N PRO A 73 1.35 -18.91 -0.60
CA PRO A 73 0.55 -19.96 -1.22
C PRO A 73 0.39 -19.56 -2.69
N ILE A 74 0.97 -20.37 -3.58
CA ILE A 74 0.66 -20.29 -5.01
C ILE A 74 -0.82 -20.62 -5.12
N VAL A 75 -1.63 -19.58 -5.33
CA VAL A 75 -2.97 -19.75 -5.86
C VAL A 75 -2.78 -20.35 -7.25
N LYS A 76 -2.99 -21.66 -7.38
CA LYS A 76 -3.14 -22.32 -8.69
C LYS A 76 -4.42 -21.79 -9.32
N VAL A 77 -4.34 -20.63 -9.96
CA VAL A 77 -5.31 -20.28 -11.00
C VAL A 77 -4.92 -21.09 -12.23
N THR A 78 -5.52 -22.25 -12.39
CA THR A 78 -5.57 -22.98 -13.65
C THR A 78 -6.46 -22.16 -14.60
N GLN A 79 -5.85 -21.39 -15.49
CA GLN A 79 -6.52 -20.90 -16.69
C GLN A 79 -5.91 -21.60 -17.91
N SER A 80 -6.65 -22.63 -18.30
CA SER A 80 -6.84 -23.19 -19.63
C SER A 80 -6.02 -22.59 -20.78
N LYS A 81 -5.12 -23.43 -21.28
CA LYS A 81 -4.66 -23.59 -22.67
C LYS A 81 -5.60 -23.02 -23.76
N VAL A 82 -5.16 -21.96 -24.45
CA VAL A 82 -5.28 -21.85 -25.93
C VAL A 82 -4.05 -21.12 -26.48
N LYS A 83 -3.24 -21.85 -27.27
CA LYS A 83 -2.28 -21.32 -28.25
C LYS A 83 -3.05 -21.17 -29.58
N PRO A 84 -2.73 -20.16 -30.42
CA PRO A 84 -1.69 -20.37 -31.43
C PRO A 84 -0.67 -19.23 -31.53
N LYS A 85 0.56 -19.59 -31.95
CA LYS A 85 1.63 -18.68 -32.38
C LYS A 85 1.44 -18.34 -33.90
N PRO A 86 2.37 -17.66 -34.59
CA PRO A 86 2.77 -16.24 -34.51
C PRO A 86 2.80 -15.59 -35.92
N VAL A 87 2.72 -14.26 -36.07
CA VAL A 87 3.34 -13.56 -37.24
C VAL A 87 3.51 -12.05 -36.99
N THR A 88 4.79 -11.65 -36.93
CA THR A 88 5.42 -10.49 -37.62
C THR A 88 4.87 -9.07 -37.45
N SER A 89 5.64 -8.26 -36.70
CA SER A 89 6.21 -6.96 -37.10
C SER A 89 5.38 -5.97 -37.95
N ALA A 90 4.99 -4.83 -37.35
CA ALA A 90 5.24 -3.48 -37.88
C ALA A 90 4.60 -2.40 -36.97
N LYS A 91 5.41 -1.42 -36.54
CA LYS A 91 4.99 -0.06 -36.10
C LYS A 91 5.02 0.85 -37.36
N PRO A 92 4.50 2.11 -37.43
CA PRO A 92 3.61 2.95 -36.59
C PRO A 92 2.38 3.50 -37.38
N LYS A 93 1.49 4.30 -36.74
CA LYS A 93 1.13 5.69 -37.16
C LYS A 93 -0.01 6.30 -36.30
N MET A 94 0.36 7.40 -35.63
CA MET A 94 -0.37 8.64 -35.32
C MET A 94 -1.90 8.70 -35.52
N ALA A 95 -2.63 9.17 -34.50
CA ALA A 95 -3.53 10.34 -34.60
C ALA A 95 -4.02 10.77 -33.21
N SER A 96 -3.62 11.97 -32.80
CA SER A 96 -4.19 12.71 -31.66
C SER A 96 -5.49 13.37 -32.11
N THR A 97 -6.60 13.11 -31.42
CA THR A 97 -7.80 13.94 -31.56
C THR A 97 -8.23 14.40 -30.18
N LYS A 98 -7.86 15.64 -29.84
CA LYS A 98 -8.35 16.37 -28.65
C LYS A 98 -9.85 16.67 -28.85
N PRO A 99 -10.71 16.52 -27.83
CA PRO A 99 -12.11 16.93 -27.94
C PRO A 99 -12.20 18.46 -27.96
N ILE A 100 -12.77 19.01 -29.05
CA ILE A 100 -13.08 20.43 -29.19
C ILE A 100 -14.36 20.75 -28.40
N PHE A 101 -14.27 21.78 -27.55
CA PHE A 101 -15.37 22.38 -26.79
C PHE A 101 -16.37 23.03 -27.77
N LYS A 102 -17.60 22.52 -27.81
CA LYS A 102 -18.69 23.15 -28.59
C LYS A 102 -19.17 24.39 -27.84
N ARG A 103 -19.03 25.58 -28.44
CA ARG A 103 -19.72 26.80 -27.97
C ARG A 103 -21.24 26.62 -28.14
N PRO A 104 -22.08 27.05 -27.18
CA PRO A 104 -23.50 27.21 -27.41
C PRO A 104 -23.73 28.36 -28.41
N LYS A 105 -24.64 28.11 -29.35
CA LYS A 105 -25.14 29.09 -30.32
C LYS A 105 -26.39 29.74 -29.70
N SER A 106 -26.45 31.04 -29.88
CA SER A 106 -27.46 32.06 -29.58
C SER A 106 -28.89 31.61 -29.27
N ASP A 107 -29.57 32.33 -28.36
CA ASP A 107 -30.85 32.98 -28.64
C ASP A 107 -31.14 34.08 -27.57
N GLU A 108 -31.66 35.22 -28.04
CA GLU A 108 -32.04 36.50 -27.38
C GLU A 108 -30.98 37.46 -26.80
#